data_AF-A0A942PG27-F1
#
_entry.id   AF-A0A942PG27-F1
#
_cell.length_a   1.000
_cell.length_b   1.000
_cell.length_c   1.000
_cell.angle_alpha   90.00
_cell.angle_beta   90.00
_cell.angle_gamma   90.00
#
_symmetry.space_group_name_H-M   'P 1'
#
loop_
_entity.id
_entity.type
_entity.pdbx_description
1 polymer ?
#
loop_
_entity_poly.entity_id
_entity_poly.type
_entity_poly.pdbx_seq_one_letter_code
_entity_poly.pdbx_strand_id
1 'polypeptide(L)'
;MNITHNGSNYINVTEEHAQALGIPPEAIEAAKADERKAEIRRQCADKINSAYPVWKQINVMRIGTVEERDTMNAYIDACRAWSNGPTPLVAELQAIQP
;
A
#
# COMPACT_ATOMS: atom_id res chain seq x y z
N MET A 1 14.39 5.20 -0.78
CA MET A 1 14.29 4.68 -2.16
C MET A 1 15.29 3.56 -2.44
N ASN A 2 14.86 2.53 -3.18
CA ASN A 2 15.73 1.46 -3.69
C ASN A 2 15.75 1.55 -5.23
N ILE A 3 16.93 1.48 -5.84
CA ILE A 3 17.11 1.69 -7.29
C ILE A 3 18.00 0.59 -7.86
N THR A 4 17.61 0.01 -9.00
CA THR A 4 18.49 -0.84 -9.81
C THR A 4 18.92 -0.07 -11.06
N HIS A 5 20.22 0.13 -11.25
CA HIS A 5 20.78 0.84 -12.41
C HIS A 5 22.13 0.25 -12.80
N ASN A 6 22.35 0.00 -14.10
CA ASN A 6 23.57 -0.59 -14.66
C ASN A 6 24.03 -1.89 -13.94
N GLY A 7 23.10 -2.77 -13.58
CA GLY A 7 23.39 -4.02 -12.88
C GLY A 7 23.76 -3.87 -11.40
N SER A 8 23.78 -2.64 -10.88
CA SER A 8 23.99 -2.35 -9.46
C SER A 8 22.66 -2.09 -8.75
N ASN A 9 22.58 -2.51 -7.48
CA ASN A 9 21.42 -2.28 -6.60
C ASN A 9 21.81 -1.27 -5.52
N TYR A 10 21.13 -0.13 -5.51
CA TYR A 10 21.29 0.93 -4.52
C TYR A 10 20.13 0.85 -3.53
N ILE A 11 20.44 0.68 -2.24
CA ILE A 11 19.46 0.46 -1.18
C ILE A 11 19.41 1.69 -0.27
N ASN A 12 18.21 2.14 0.09
CA ASN A 12 17.97 3.27 0.98
C ASN A 12 18.73 4.55 0.57
N VAL A 13 18.86 4.78 -0.74
CA VAL A 13 19.59 5.92 -1.29
C VAL A 13 18.70 7.17 -1.28
N THR A 14 19.29 8.33 -1.00
CA THR A 14 18.62 9.62 -1.15
C THR A 14 18.61 10.05 -2.62
N GLU A 15 17.69 10.93 -2.99
CA GLU A 15 17.67 11.48 -4.35
C GLU A 15 18.98 12.22 -4.70
N GLU A 16 19.50 13.04 -3.78
CA GLU A 16 20.77 13.75 -3.96
C GLU A 16 21.93 12.78 -4.21
N HIS A 17 22.00 11.69 -3.44
CA HIS A 17 23.04 10.68 -3.63
C HIS A 17 22.84 9.91 -4.94
N ALA A 18 21.60 9.60 -5.34
CA ALA A 18 21.30 8.97 -6.62
C ALA A 18 21.73 9.85 -7.81
N GLN A 19 21.47 11.16 -7.73
CA GLN A 19 21.91 12.15 -8.73
C GLN A 19 23.44 12.23 -8.78
N ALA A 20 24.11 12.27 -7.63
CA ALA A 20 25.57 12.27 -7.54
C ALA A 20 26.22 11.01 -8.14
N LEU A 21 25.52 9.87 -8.10
CA LEU A 21 25.91 8.62 -8.76
C LEU A 21 25.64 8.61 -10.28
N GLY A 22 25.08 9.69 -10.84
CA GLY A 22 24.72 9.77 -12.26
C GLY A 22 23.51 8.91 -12.63
N ILE A 23 22.69 8.50 -11.66
CA ILE A 23 21.44 7.79 -11.93
C ILE A 23 20.50 8.77 -12.64
N PRO A 24 19.91 8.37 -13.78
CA PRO A 24 19.14 9.31 -14.58
C PRO A 24 17.79 9.65 -13.91
N PRO A 25 17.26 10.87 -14.11
CA PRO A 25 16.06 11.33 -13.39
C PRO A 25 14.84 10.42 -13.54
N GLU A 26 14.64 9.78 -14.69
CA GLU A 26 13.54 8.86 -14.92
C GLU A 26 13.60 7.61 -14.02
N ALA A 27 14.80 7.11 -13.71
CA ALA A 27 14.98 5.97 -12.82
C ALA A 27 14.74 6.35 -11.36
N ILE A 28 15.12 7.59 -10.98
CA ILE A 28 14.84 8.17 -9.67
C ILE A 28 13.33 8.33 -9.48
N GLU A 29 12.63 8.89 -10.45
CA GLU A 29 11.19 9.10 -10.39
C GLU A 29 10.41 7.77 -10.39
N ALA A 30 10.85 6.77 -11.16
CA ALA A 30 10.27 5.43 -11.10
C ALA A 30 10.43 4.80 -9.70
N ALA A 31 11.61 4.90 -9.09
CA ALA A 31 11.86 4.38 -7.75
C ALA A 31 11.00 5.09 -6.68
N LYS A 32 10.83 6.41 -6.77
CA LYS A 32 9.91 7.16 -5.91
C LYS A 32 8.45 6.74 -6.10
N ALA A 33 8.04 6.52 -7.35
CA ALA A 33 6.68 6.06 -7.64
C ALA A 33 6.41 4.67 -7.05
N ASP A 34 7.40 3.77 -7.08
CA ASP A 34 7.31 2.45 -6.46
C ASP A 34 7.29 2.53 -4.93
N GLU A 35 8.11 3.38 -4.32
CA GLU A 35 8.09 3.63 -2.87
C GLU A 35 6.73 4.20 -2.44
N ARG A 36 6.18 5.15 -3.19
CA ARG A 36 4.83 5.69 -2.95
C ARG A 36 3.76 4.61 -3.04
N LYS A 37 3.80 3.73 -4.05
CA LYS A 37 2.85 2.61 -4.18
C LYS A 37 2.98 1.62 -3.02
N ALA A 38 4.20 1.31 -2.59
CA ALA A 38 4.43 0.45 -1.44
C ALA A 38 3.83 1.05 -0.16
N GLU A 39 4.00 2.36 0.03
CA GLU A 39 3.43 3.08 1.16
C GLU A 39 1.90 3.07 1.15
N ILE A 40 1.27 3.34 0.01
CA ILE A 40 -0.20 3.25 -0.14
C ILE A 40 -0.70 1.85 0.23
N ARG A 41 -0.05 0.80 -0.26
CA ARG A 41 -0.42 -0.59 0.05
C ARG A 41 -0.27 -0.90 1.54
N ARG A 42 0.78 -0.38 2.18
CA ARG A 42 1.01 -0.53 3.62
C ARG A 42 -0.10 0.14 4.43
N GLN A 43 -0.45 1.38 4.10
CA GLN A 43 -1.55 2.09 4.76
C GLN A 43 -2.90 1.37 4.61
N CYS A 44 -3.18 0.82 3.43
CA CYS A 44 -4.37 0.00 3.21
C CYS A 44 -4.37 -1.25 4.10
N ALA A 45 -3.25 -1.98 4.17
CA ALA A 45 -3.11 -3.15 5.02
C ALA A 45 -3.27 -2.81 6.51
N ASP A 46 -2.67 -1.71 6.97
CA ASP A 46 -2.78 -1.23 8.35
C ASP A 46 -4.23 -0.85 8.68
N LYS A 47 -4.92 -0.16 7.78
CA LYS A 47 -6.35 0.17 7.92
C LYS A 47 -7.21 -1.09 8.05
N ILE A 48 -7.04 -2.05 7.13
CA ILE A 48 -7.75 -3.33 7.19
C ILE A 48 -7.48 -4.05 8.52
N ASN A 49 -6.21 -4.17 8.91
CA ASN A 49 -5.82 -4.85 10.15
C ASN A 49 -6.34 -4.16 11.41
N SER A 50 -6.55 -2.83 11.39
CA SER A 50 -7.09 -2.09 12.53
C SER A 50 -8.53 -2.48 12.88
N ALA A 51 -9.35 -2.83 11.89
CA ALA A 51 -10.75 -3.20 12.07
C ALA A 51 -10.99 -4.72 12.01
N TYR A 52 -10.28 -5.39 11.11
CA TYR A 52 -10.31 -6.83 10.88
C TYR A 52 -8.89 -7.38 10.87
N PRO A 53 -8.26 -7.58 12.04
CA PRO A 53 -6.99 -8.30 12.11
C PRO A 53 -7.16 -9.74 11.57
N VAL A 54 -6.07 -10.34 11.10
CA VAL A 54 -6.08 -11.65 10.40
C VAL A 54 -6.88 -12.73 11.15
N TRP A 55 -6.72 -12.85 12.47
CA TRP A 55 -7.46 -13.82 13.28
C TRP A 55 -8.99 -13.59 13.24
N LYS A 56 -9.43 -12.33 13.19
CA LYS A 56 -10.85 -11.96 13.11
C LYS A 56 -11.38 -12.28 11.72
N GLN A 57 -10.61 -12.01 10.66
CA GLN A 57 -10.98 -12.39 9.29
C GLN A 57 -11.18 -13.90 9.16
N ILE A 58 -10.25 -14.71 9.68
CA ILE A 58 -10.35 -16.18 9.68
C ILE A 58 -11.60 -16.64 10.43
N ASN A 59 -11.90 -16.04 11.59
CA ASN A 59 -13.09 -16.38 12.36
C ASN A 59 -14.39 -16.06 11.60
N VAL A 60 -14.50 -14.86 11.03
CA VAL A 60 -15.65 -14.45 10.22
C VAL A 60 -15.82 -15.38 9.01
N MET A 61 -14.74 -15.77 8.35
CA MET A 61 -14.80 -16.73 7.23
C MET A 61 -15.22 -18.14 7.65
N ARG A 62 -14.82 -18.60 8.84
CA ARG A 62 -15.04 -19.98 9.30
C ARG A 62 -16.43 -20.18 9.91
N ILE A 63 -16.89 -19.24 10.71
CA ILE A 63 -18.11 -19.39 11.54
C ILE A 63 -19.07 -18.20 11.44
N GLY A 64 -18.68 -17.13 10.73
CA GLY A 64 -19.51 -15.94 10.61
C GLY A 64 -20.74 -16.15 9.74
N THR A 65 -21.75 -15.31 9.95
CA THR A 65 -22.95 -15.30 9.11
C THR A 65 -22.62 -14.83 7.70
N VAL A 66 -23.60 -14.88 6.79
CA VAL A 66 -23.43 -14.30 5.45
C VAL A 66 -23.23 -12.79 5.57
N GLU A 67 -24.04 -12.15 6.40
CA GLU A 67 -24.03 -10.70 6.62
C GLU A 67 -22.69 -10.23 7.19
N GLU A 68 -22.12 -10.93 8.18
CA GLU A 68 -20.81 -10.60 8.74
C GLU A 68 -19.68 -10.70 7.72
N ARG A 69 -19.74 -11.72 6.85
CA ARG A 69 -18.76 -11.90 5.76
C ARG A 69 -18.91 -10.79 4.71
N ASP A 70 -20.14 -10.45 4.34
CA ASP A 70 -20.41 -9.41 3.35
C ASP A 70 -19.97 -8.03 3.85
N THR A 71 -20.25 -7.70 5.11
CA THR A 71 -19.77 -6.46 5.74
C THR A 71 -18.24 -6.39 5.75
N MET A 72 -17.56 -7.45 6.18
CA MET A 72 -16.10 -7.51 6.18
C MET A 72 -15.51 -7.36 4.77
N ASN A 73 -16.06 -8.08 3.80
CA ASN A 73 -15.60 -8.05 2.42
C ASN A 73 -15.79 -6.66 1.80
N ALA A 74 -16.96 -6.04 1.99
CA ALA A 74 -17.24 -4.70 1.50
C ALA A 74 -16.26 -3.66 2.06
N TYR A 75 -15.93 -3.76 3.34
CA TYR A 75 -14.91 -2.90 3.96
C TYR A 75 -13.51 -3.10 3.37
N ILE A 76 -13.08 -4.36 3.23
CA ILE A 76 -11.78 -4.70 2.62
C ILE A 76 -11.72 -4.21 1.18
N ASP A 77 -12.78 -4.41 0.41
CA ASP A 77 -12.87 -3.99 -0.99
C ASP A 77 -12.82 -2.47 -1.12
N ALA A 78 -13.49 -1.72 -0.23
CA ALA A 78 -13.37 -0.27 -0.19
C ALA A 78 -11.92 0.19 0.06
N CYS A 79 -11.22 -0.43 1.02
CA CYS A 79 -9.82 -0.12 1.30
C CYS A 79 -8.90 -0.46 0.10
N ARG A 80 -9.15 -1.58 -0.58
CA ARG A 80 -8.39 -2.01 -1.76
C ARG A 80 -8.68 -1.13 -2.97
N ALA A 81 -9.93 -0.70 -3.15
CA ALA A 81 -10.33 0.24 -4.19
C ALA A 81 -9.59 1.57 -4.01
N TRP A 82 -9.51 2.09 -2.78
CA TRP A 82 -8.68 3.23 -2.46
C TRP A 82 -7.21 3.00 -2.82
N SER A 83 -6.61 1.90 -2.38
CA SER A 83 -5.18 1.60 -2.65
C SER A 83 -4.84 1.48 -4.14
N ASN A 84 -5.80 1.09 -4.97
CA ASN A 84 -5.64 0.94 -6.42
C ASN A 84 -6.07 2.18 -7.20
N GLY A 85 -6.54 3.23 -6.52
CA GLY A 85 -6.90 4.50 -7.13
C GLY A 85 -5.68 5.20 -7.76
N PRO A 86 -5.91 6.10 -8.74
CA PRO A 86 -4.83 6.81 -9.43
C PRO A 86 -4.07 7.79 -8.54
N THR A 87 -4.78 8.47 -7.63
CA THR A 87 -4.23 9.47 -6.71
C THR A 87 -4.91 9.35 -5.34
N PRO A 88 -4.66 8.27 -4.58
CA PRO A 88 -5.36 8.03 -3.32
C PRO A 88 -5.00 9.06 -2.27
N LEU A 89 -6.02 9.71 -1.69
CA LEU A 89 -5.83 10.67 -0.60
C LEU A 89 -6.01 9.97 0.73
N VAL A 90 -5.10 10.23 1.69
CA VAL A 90 -5.16 9.60 3.02
C VAL A 90 -6.48 9.90 3.74
N ALA A 91 -7.07 11.08 3.52
CA ALA A 91 -8.37 11.44 4.08
C ALA A 91 -9.51 10.51 3.62
N GLU A 92 -9.45 10.04 2.37
CA GLU A 92 -10.44 9.08 1.82
C GLU A 92 -10.33 7.73 2.51
N LEU A 93 -9.11 7.24 2.76
CA LEU A 93 -8.88 6.02 3.54
C LEU A 93 -9.47 6.13 4.94
N GLN A 94 -9.29 7.28 5.60
CA GLN A 94 -9.80 7.47 6.96
C GLN A 94 -11.33 7.48 7.03
N ALA A 95 -11.99 7.95 5.98
CA ALA A 95 -13.44 7.95 5.87
C ALA A 95 -14.05 6.54 5.70
N ILE A 96 -13.27 5.53 5.27
CA ILE A 96 -13.76 4.16 5.13
C ILE A 96 -13.97 3.54 6.53
N GLN A 97 -15.21 3.09 6.78
CA GLN A 97 -15.64 2.46 8.03
C GLN A 97 -16.07 1.01 7.81
N PRO A 98 -15.83 0.11 8.78
CA PRO A 98 -16.29 -1.28 8.77
C PRO A 98 -17.80 -1.45 8.70
#